data_AF-A0A969ZHU7-F1
#
_entry.id   AF-A0A969ZHU7-F1
#
_cell.length_a   1.000
_cell.length_b   1.000
_cell.length_c   1.000
_cell.angle_alpha   90.00
_cell.angle_beta   90.00
_cell.angle_gamma   90.00
#
_symmetry.space_group_name_H-M   'P 1'
#
loop_
_entity.id
_entity.type
_entity.pdbx_description
1 polymer ?
#
loop_
_entity_poly.entity_id
_entity_poly.type
_entity_poly.pdbx_seq_one_letter_code
_entity_poly.pdbx_strand_id
1 'polypeptide(L)'
;MDHMVDNNDDKITQNIDDLYLYDKPFIPSKTEKIALIFSYLIAFLYTYILLPSYNETYWYAVTAVFTALFCFLTEVFYRKYEASTESYIWLGCIAVIVASMIFDRNRVWGDGFAVLFIHGYAVYWLLNRSGRLTEGRSGPFAPLDVMNGFFTFPFKYFFLRIKVLWSVLTAKIKKNGSKDSRSGAFIAVLAGVVLFYAAGALLASADETFNRIIGGILKYLSFDILSEYSIRFFVSLPIGAYLYGLIIGTSREEPAILREKGDYILKRSEELKKVPAKVWTFILSAFGIMYLLFFFIQGSYLFGAFSRTLPEGFTVAQYARQGFFELCWIMGINFLLIWLITRSSNVDIRNNRPAMVMCSVILTESLLFAVTAFSKLMLYISCFGFTPLRLQSAWLICVLFCGSSLALYSLWTRKRSFQIWIYLSGISLALMHLY
;
A
#
# COMPACT_ATOMS: atom_id res chain seq x y z
N MET A 1 44.61 13.23 32.44
CA MET A 1 43.39 12.74 33.09
C MET A 1 42.33 12.82 32.02
N ASP A 2 42.31 11.82 31.13
CA ASP A 2 41.43 11.81 29.96
C ASP A 2 41.08 10.37 29.59
N HIS A 3 39.76 10.16 29.48
CA HIS A 3 39.03 9.20 28.66
C HIS A 3 39.45 7.72 28.65
N MET A 4 38.93 6.96 29.63
CA MET A 4 38.52 5.57 29.45
C MET A 4 36.99 5.52 29.49
N VAL A 5 36.33 5.61 28.33
CA VAL A 5 34.90 5.28 28.19
C VAL A 5 34.73 4.47 26.92
N ASP A 6 34.32 3.23 27.16
CA ASP A 6 33.53 2.35 26.31
C ASP A 6 34.10 1.87 24.97
N ASN A 7 34.68 0.67 25.00
CA ASN A 7 35.12 -0.08 23.83
C ASN A 7 34.49 -1.49 23.82
N ASN A 8 33.44 -1.70 24.62
CA ASN A 8 32.77 -2.99 24.77
C ASN A 8 31.41 -3.04 24.06
N ASP A 9 30.68 -1.93 23.98
CA ASP A 9 29.41 -1.89 23.27
C ASP A 9 29.58 -2.00 21.75
N ASP A 10 30.61 -1.37 21.15
CA ASP A 10 30.90 -1.47 19.71
C ASP A 10 31.33 -2.88 19.28
N LYS A 11 31.92 -3.66 20.19
CA LYS A 11 32.33 -5.04 19.92
C LYS A 11 31.15 -6.02 19.91
N ILE A 12 30.06 -5.70 20.60
CA ILE A 12 28.84 -6.52 20.61
C ILE A 12 27.99 -6.21 19.37
N THR A 13 27.92 -4.95 18.93
CA THR A 13 27.24 -4.58 17.68
C THR A 13 27.97 -5.10 16.43
N GLN A 14 29.31 -5.06 16.39
CA GLN A 14 30.05 -5.63 15.25
C GLN A 14 29.94 -7.16 15.18
N ASN A 15 29.86 -7.87 16.31
CA ASN A 15 29.73 -9.34 16.29
C ASN A 15 28.34 -9.85 15.92
N ILE A 16 27.30 -8.99 15.96
CA ILE A 16 25.94 -9.37 15.56
C ILE A 16 25.72 -9.13 14.06
N ASP A 17 26.40 -8.14 13.48
CA ASP A 17 26.24 -7.78 12.06
C ASP A 17 27.09 -8.61 11.09
N ASP A 18 28.23 -9.17 11.53
CA ASP A 18 29.16 -9.88 10.63
C ASP A 18 29.02 -11.42 10.56
N LEU A 19 28.21 -12.06 11.42
CA LEU A 19 28.29 -13.52 11.60
C LEU A 19 27.19 -14.38 10.93
N TYR A 20 26.26 -13.82 10.15
CA TYR A 20 25.19 -14.62 9.54
C TYR A 20 24.90 -14.41 8.05
N LEU A 21 25.59 -13.51 7.34
CA LEU A 21 25.24 -13.22 5.94
C LEU A 21 25.93 -14.10 4.88
N TYR A 22 26.92 -14.92 5.22
CA TYR A 22 27.79 -15.55 4.20
C TYR A 22 28.02 -17.08 4.26
N ASP A 23 27.28 -17.87 5.03
CA ASP A 23 27.65 -19.29 5.21
C ASP A 23 26.58 -20.36 4.90
N LYS A 24 25.63 -20.05 4.01
CA LYS A 24 24.90 -21.10 3.29
C LYS A 24 24.85 -20.79 1.80
N PRO A 25 25.25 -21.72 0.91
CA PRO A 25 25.04 -21.53 -0.51
C PRO A 25 23.55 -21.29 -0.77
N PHE A 26 23.23 -20.24 -1.51
CA PHE A 26 21.86 -19.91 -1.87
C PHE A 26 21.26 -21.07 -2.69
N ILE A 27 20.38 -21.86 -2.06
CA ILE A 27 19.70 -22.97 -2.71
C ILE A 27 18.23 -22.56 -2.87
N PRO A 28 17.78 -22.25 -4.10
CA PRO A 28 16.38 -21.93 -4.33
C PRO A 28 15.49 -23.16 -4.12
N SER A 29 14.38 -22.95 -3.43
CA SER A 29 13.34 -23.97 -3.24
C SER A 29 12.66 -24.32 -4.57
N LYS A 30 11.96 -25.47 -4.64
CA LYS A 30 11.20 -25.86 -5.83
C LYS A 30 10.12 -24.81 -6.18
N THR A 31 9.48 -24.24 -5.17
CA THR A 31 8.45 -23.19 -5.32
C THR A 31 9.03 -21.91 -5.90
N GLU A 32 10.21 -21.47 -5.45
CA GLU A 32 10.90 -20.30 -6.00
C GLU A 32 11.25 -20.44 -7.49
N LYS A 33 11.63 -21.65 -7.92
CA LYS A 33 11.90 -21.95 -9.33
C LYS A 33 10.65 -21.91 -10.19
N ILE A 34 9.54 -22.46 -9.69
CA ILE A 34 8.24 -22.43 -10.38
C ILE A 34 7.74 -20.98 -10.49
N ALA A 35 7.84 -20.22 -9.39
CA ALA A 35 7.46 -18.81 -9.36
C ALA A 35 8.23 -17.96 -10.37
N LEU A 36 9.49 -18.30 -10.66
CA LEU A 36 10.32 -17.56 -11.61
C LEU A 36 9.68 -17.52 -13.00
N ILE A 37 9.12 -18.64 -13.45
CA ILE A 37 8.50 -18.78 -14.77
C ILE A 37 7.23 -17.92 -14.85
N PHE A 38 6.33 -18.06 -13.88
CA PHE A 38 5.07 -17.31 -13.85
C PHE A 38 5.26 -15.81 -13.59
N SER A 39 6.30 -15.43 -12.85
CA SER A 39 6.55 -14.03 -12.49
C SER A 39 6.76 -13.11 -13.70
N TYR A 40 7.37 -13.62 -14.78
CA TYR A 40 7.56 -12.84 -16.00
C TYR A 40 6.23 -12.57 -16.71
N LEU A 41 5.39 -13.60 -16.86
CA LEU A 41 4.08 -13.48 -17.52
C LEU A 41 3.20 -12.44 -16.82
N ILE A 42 3.12 -12.52 -15.50
CA ILE A 42 2.34 -11.58 -14.66
C ILE A 42 2.89 -10.16 -14.77
N ALA A 43 4.22 -10.00 -14.72
CA ALA A 43 4.85 -8.69 -14.82
C ALA A 43 4.66 -8.06 -16.20
N PHE A 44 4.71 -8.85 -17.25
CA PHE A 44 4.43 -8.40 -18.60
C PHE A 44 2.97 -7.96 -18.74
N LEU A 45 2.02 -8.76 -18.23
CA LEU A 45 0.60 -8.40 -18.21
C LEU A 45 0.34 -7.10 -17.44
N TYR A 46 1.04 -6.89 -16.33
CA TYR A 46 0.94 -5.68 -15.54
C TYR A 46 1.35 -4.41 -16.29
N THR A 47 2.27 -4.50 -17.26
CA THR A 47 2.66 -3.34 -18.08
C THR A 47 1.48 -2.76 -18.87
N TYR A 48 0.48 -3.57 -19.21
CA TYR A 48 -0.74 -3.11 -19.87
C TYR A 48 -1.67 -2.34 -18.94
N ILE A 49 -1.54 -2.54 -17.63
CA ILE A 49 -2.26 -1.75 -16.62
C ILE A 49 -1.55 -0.41 -16.42
N LEU A 50 -0.22 -0.43 -16.30
CA LEU A 50 0.61 0.75 -15.98
C LEU A 50 0.82 1.72 -17.16
N LEU A 51 0.85 1.20 -18.39
CA LEU A 51 1.05 1.98 -19.63
C LEU A 51 -0.17 1.79 -20.55
N PRO A 52 -1.30 2.49 -20.29
CA PRO A 52 -2.56 2.29 -21.00
C PRO A 52 -2.57 2.78 -22.45
N SER A 53 -1.64 3.68 -22.81
CA SER A 53 -1.62 4.48 -24.05
C SER A 53 -1.57 3.71 -25.38
N TYR A 54 -1.69 2.38 -25.36
CA TYR A 54 -1.67 1.51 -26.53
C TYR A 54 -2.81 0.49 -26.58
N ASN A 55 -3.70 0.37 -25.58
CA ASN A 55 -4.81 -0.59 -25.64
C ASN A 55 -5.98 -0.29 -24.68
N GLU A 56 -6.70 0.82 -24.89
CA GLU A 56 -7.85 1.19 -24.04
C GLU A 56 -8.96 0.11 -24.04
N THR A 57 -9.15 -0.60 -25.16
CA THR A 57 -10.26 -1.54 -25.36
C THR A 57 -10.25 -2.72 -24.38
N TYR A 58 -9.07 -3.18 -23.93
CA TYR A 58 -8.95 -4.37 -23.07
C TYR A 58 -8.47 -4.09 -21.66
N TRP A 59 -8.31 -2.82 -21.28
CA TRP A 59 -7.66 -2.45 -20.03
C TRP A 59 -8.39 -3.00 -18.79
N TYR A 60 -9.74 -3.01 -18.80
CA TYR A 60 -10.55 -3.62 -17.74
C TYR A 60 -10.33 -5.14 -17.65
N ALA A 61 -10.39 -5.84 -18.79
CA ALA A 61 -10.21 -7.29 -18.85
C ALA A 61 -8.80 -7.70 -18.40
N VAL A 62 -7.78 -6.97 -18.85
CA VAL A 62 -6.38 -7.18 -18.45
C VAL A 62 -6.22 -6.99 -16.94
N THR A 63 -6.80 -5.93 -16.37
CA THR A 63 -6.75 -5.66 -14.92
C THR A 63 -7.41 -6.78 -14.12
N ALA A 64 -8.57 -7.26 -14.57
CA ALA A 64 -9.27 -8.36 -13.94
C ALA A 64 -8.47 -9.68 -14.01
N VAL A 65 -7.94 -10.01 -15.19
CA VAL A 65 -7.12 -11.21 -15.41
C VAL A 65 -5.84 -11.16 -14.58
N PHE A 66 -5.14 -10.02 -14.56
CA PHE A 66 -3.95 -9.83 -13.72
C PHE A 66 -4.29 -10.04 -12.24
N THR A 67 -5.35 -9.40 -11.76
CA THR A 67 -5.75 -9.46 -10.34
C THR A 67 -6.13 -10.88 -9.95
N ALA A 68 -6.89 -11.58 -10.79
CA ALA A 68 -7.26 -12.97 -10.59
C ALA A 68 -6.02 -13.89 -10.59
N LEU A 69 -5.09 -13.72 -11.52
CA LEU A 69 -3.85 -14.48 -11.57
C LEU A 69 -2.96 -14.22 -10.36
N PHE A 70 -2.84 -12.96 -9.93
CA PHE A 70 -2.09 -12.57 -8.74
C PHE A 70 -2.68 -13.24 -7.49
N CYS A 71 -4.01 -13.19 -7.32
CA CYS A 71 -4.69 -13.83 -6.21
C CYS A 71 -4.57 -15.36 -6.26
N PHE A 72 -4.81 -15.97 -7.42
CA PHE A 72 -4.70 -17.41 -7.60
C PHE A 72 -3.29 -17.93 -7.29
N LEU A 73 -2.26 -17.27 -7.81
CA LEU A 73 -0.88 -17.70 -7.58
C LEU A 73 -0.50 -17.52 -6.11
N THR A 74 -0.85 -16.39 -5.51
CA THR A 74 -0.67 -16.17 -4.07
C THR A 74 -1.34 -17.28 -3.26
N GLU A 75 -2.59 -17.64 -3.58
CA GLU A 75 -3.30 -18.72 -2.90
C GLU A 75 -2.60 -20.07 -3.05
N VAL A 76 -2.13 -20.40 -4.25
CA VAL A 76 -1.37 -21.63 -4.51
C VAL A 76 -0.05 -21.65 -3.72
N PHE A 77 0.67 -20.52 -3.66
CA PHE A 77 1.93 -20.42 -2.93
C PHE A 77 1.76 -20.52 -1.42
N TYR A 78 0.70 -19.91 -0.88
CA TYR A 78 0.43 -19.85 0.55
C TYR A 78 -0.59 -20.89 1.03
N ARG A 79 -0.99 -21.85 0.18
CA ARG A 79 -1.98 -22.90 0.51
C ARG A 79 -1.69 -23.70 1.78
N LYS A 80 -0.40 -23.83 2.14
CA LYS A 80 0.05 -24.54 3.34
C LYS A 80 -0.20 -23.76 4.63
N TYR A 81 -0.40 -22.46 4.54
CA TYR A 81 -0.71 -21.60 5.67
C TYR A 81 -2.22 -21.51 5.82
N GLU A 82 -2.71 -21.58 7.05
CA GLU A 82 -4.13 -21.39 7.36
C GLU A 82 -4.58 -19.99 6.97
N ALA A 83 -5.69 -19.91 6.22
CA ALA A 83 -6.25 -18.63 5.81
C ALA A 83 -7.04 -18.02 6.97
N SER A 84 -6.72 -16.77 7.32
CA SER A 84 -7.54 -16.00 8.27
C SER A 84 -8.91 -15.68 7.66
N THR A 85 -9.94 -15.54 8.50
CA THR A 85 -11.26 -15.05 8.06
C THR A 85 -11.15 -13.66 7.42
N GLU A 86 -10.24 -12.84 7.94
CA GLU A 86 -9.92 -11.50 7.44
C GLU A 86 -9.39 -11.52 6.00
N SER A 87 -8.61 -12.54 5.62
CA SER A 87 -8.14 -12.71 4.24
C SER A 87 -9.31 -12.76 3.25
N TYR A 88 -10.39 -13.48 3.59
CA TYR A 88 -11.56 -13.56 2.72
C TYR A 88 -12.33 -12.23 2.62
N ILE A 89 -12.31 -11.40 3.66
CA ILE A 89 -12.91 -10.05 3.63
C ILE A 89 -12.20 -9.18 2.60
N TRP A 90 -10.86 -9.13 2.64
CA TRP A 90 -10.08 -8.33 1.70
C TRP A 90 -10.14 -8.88 0.28
N LEU A 91 -10.16 -10.21 0.11
CA LEU A 91 -10.39 -10.84 -1.19
C LEU A 91 -11.76 -10.47 -1.77
N GLY A 92 -12.80 -10.44 -0.92
CA GLY A 92 -14.13 -9.98 -1.29
C GLY A 92 -14.14 -8.51 -1.72
N CYS A 93 -13.41 -7.63 -1.03
CA CYS A 93 -13.26 -6.23 -1.42
C CYS A 93 -12.62 -6.10 -2.81
N ILE A 94 -11.54 -6.86 -3.09
CA ILE A 94 -10.91 -6.90 -4.41
C ILE A 94 -11.91 -7.35 -5.47
N ALA A 95 -12.66 -8.43 -5.20
CA ALA A 95 -13.63 -8.98 -6.13
C ALA A 95 -14.75 -7.98 -6.46
N VAL A 96 -15.24 -7.23 -5.47
CA VAL A 96 -16.24 -6.17 -5.67
C VAL A 96 -15.70 -5.09 -6.61
N ILE A 97 -14.49 -4.58 -6.36
CA ILE A 97 -13.90 -3.50 -7.18
C ILE A 97 -13.64 -3.99 -8.61
N VAL A 98 -13.08 -5.19 -8.79
CA VAL A 98 -12.84 -5.78 -10.11
C VAL A 98 -14.15 -6.01 -10.87
N ALA A 99 -15.18 -6.55 -10.21
CA ALA A 99 -16.49 -6.73 -10.82
C ALA A 99 -17.08 -5.37 -11.24
N SER A 100 -16.99 -4.36 -10.38
CA SER A 100 -17.42 -3.00 -10.71
C SER A 100 -16.68 -2.38 -11.88
N MET A 101 -15.38 -2.66 -12.05
CA MET A 101 -14.61 -2.23 -13.24
C MET A 101 -15.15 -2.87 -14.51
N ILE A 102 -15.41 -4.19 -14.49
CA ILE A 102 -15.92 -4.92 -15.65
C ILE A 102 -17.30 -4.42 -16.07
N PHE A 103 -18.15 -4.06 -15.10
CA PHE A 103 -19.51 -3.57 -15.35
C PHE A 103 -19.62 -2.05 -15.55
N ASP A 104 -18.49 -1.33 -15.63
CA ASP A 104 -18.45 0.13 -15.81
C ASP A 104 -19.27 0.89 -14.72
N ARG A 105 -19.15 0.42 -13.48
CA ARG A 105 -19.87 0.96 -12.31
C ARG A 105 -18.98 1.75 -11.36
N ASN A 106 -17.73 2.06 -11.71
CA ASN A 106 -16.82 2.79 -10.80
C ASN A 106 -16.97 4.31 -10.87
N ARG A 107 -18.19 4.83 -10.87
CA ARG A 107 -18.40 6.26 -11.10
C ARG A 107 -17.95 7.10 -9.92
N VAL A 108 -18.06 6.57 -8.69
CA VAL A 108 -17.65 7.28 -7.48
C VAL A 108 -16.17 7.62 -7.51
N TRP A 109 -15.31 6.62 -7.67
CA TRP A 109 -13.86 6.79 -7.55
C TRP A 109 -13.17 7.02 -8.89
N GLY A 110 -13.79 6.59 -10.00
CA GLY A 110 -13.15 6.52 -11.30
C GLY A 110 -12.16 5.36 -11.39
N ASP A 111 -11.79 5.00 -12.61
CA ASP A 111 -11.04 3.76 -12.82
C ASP A 111 -9.58 3.84 -12.38
N GLY A 112 -8.95 5.02 -12.46
CA GLY A 112 -7.59 5.22 -11.98
C GLY A 112 -7.45 4.93 -10.48
N PHE A 113 -8.38 5.43 -9.67
CA PHE A 113 -8.40 5.14 -8.23
C PHE A 113 -8.84 3.71 -7.94
N ALA A 114 -9.75 3.12 -8.74
CA ALA A 114 -10.12 1.71 -8.60
C ALA A 114 -8.90 0.78 -8.71
N VAL A 115 -8.03 1.02 -9.70
CA VAL A 115 -6.76 0.30 -9.83
C VAL A 115 -5.90 0.51 -8.59
N LEU A 116 -5.69 1.74 -8.13
CA LEU A 116 -4.91 2.03 -6.93
C LEU A 116 -5.43 1.28 -5.69
N PHE A 117 -6.75 1.24 -5.50
CA PHE A 117 -7.36 0.51 -4.39
C PHE A 117 -7.19 -1.00 -4.53
N ILE A 118 -7.35 -1.57 -5.73
CA ILE A 118 -7.05 -2.98 -5.98
C ILE A 118 -5.61 -3.32 -5.57
N HIS A 119 -4.63 -2.44 -5.85
CA HIS A 119 -3.25 -2.64 -5.43
C HIS A 119 -3.10 -2.63 -3.92
N GLY A 120 -3.67 -1.61 -3.26
CA GLY A 120 -3.70 -1.50 -1.80
C GLY A 120 -4.27 -2.75 -1.15
N TYR A 121 -5.45 -3.17 -1.60
CA TYR A 121 -6.11 -4.38 -1.11
C TYR A 121 -5.33 -5.64 -1.44
N ALA A 122 -4.76 -5.79 -2.64
CA ALA A 122 -4.02 -6.98 -3.03
C ALA A 122 -2.75 -7.17 -2.20
N VAL A 123 -2.01 -6.10 -1.94
CA VAL A 123 -0.82 -6.12 -1.06
C VAL A 123 -1.24 -6.45 0.37
N TYR A 124 -2.26 -5.77 0.90
CA TYR A 124 -2.71 -6.00 2.28
C TYR A 124 -3.32 -7.41 2.46
N TRP A 125 -4.09 -7.87 1.48
CA TRP A 125 -4.64 -9.22 1.41
C TRP A 125 -3.52 -10.27 1.39
N LEU A 126 -2.48 -10.09 0.58
CA LEU A 126 -1.33 -10.99 0.55
C LEU A 126 -0.66 -11.12 1.93
N LEU A 127 -0.47 -10.01 2.65
CA LEU A 127 0.10 -10.04 4.00
C LEU A 127 -0.80 -10.80 4.97
N ASN A 128 -2.11 -10.61 4.86
CA ASN A 128 -3.08 -11.32 5.69
C ASN A 128 -3.13 -12.82 5.35
N ARG A 129 -3.20 -13.15 4.06
CA ARG A 129 -3.22 -14.53 3.55
C ARG A 129 -1.97 -15.31 3.91
N SER A 130 -0.83 -14.61 3.94
CA SER A 130 0.46 -15.18 4.32
C SER A 130 0.70 -15.14 5.85
N GLY A 131 -0.17 -14.53 6.65
CA GLY A 131 -0.03 -14.43 8.10
C GLY A 131 1.13 -13.54 8.57
N ARG A 132 1.55 -12.58 7.74
CA ARG A 132 2.73 -11.72 7.94
C ARG A 132 2.36 -10.27 8.27
N LEU A 133 1.21 -10.11 8.92
CA LEU A 133 0.86 -8.88 9.62
C LEU A 133 1.65 -8.82 10.94
N THR A 134 2.09 -7.63 11.33
CA THR A 134 2.94 -7.42 12.53
C THR A 134 2.25 -7.95 13.80
N GLU A 135 0.94 -7.71 13.98
CA GLU A 135 0.17 -8.27 15.11
C GLU A 135 -0.47 -9.64 14.80
N GLY A 136 -0.25 -10.19 13.59
CA GLY A 136 -0.97 -11.36 13.07
C GLY A 136 -2.43 -11.11 12.69
N ARG A 137 -2.94 -9.89 12.86
CA ARG A 137 -4.31 -9.44 12.50
C ARG A 137 -4.31 -7.98 12.12
N SER A 138 -5.39 -7.50 11.51
CA SER A 138 -5.60 -6.07 11.31
C SER A 138 -5.66 -5.31 12.64
N GLY A 139 -4.71 -4.41 12.87
CA GLY A 139 -4.55 -3.68 14.13
C GLY A 139 -3.90 -2.30 13.95
N PRO A 140 -3.50 -1.64 15.04
CA PRO A 140 -2.84 -0.32 15.02
C PRO A 140 -1.58 -0.26 14.16
N PHE A 141 -0.90 -1.39 13.94
CA PHE A 141 0.24 -1.50 13.04
C PHE A 141 -0.11 -1.64 11.55
N ALA A 142 -1.40 -1.58 11.17
CA ALA A 142 -1.81 -1.67 9.77
C ALA A 142 -1.06 -0.68 8.83
N PRO A 143 -0.79 0.58 9.20
CA PRO A 143 0.04 1.46 8.36
C PRO A 143 1.46 0.93 8.15
N LEU A 144 2.08 0.37 9.19
CA LEU A 144 3.40 -0.26 9.11
C LEU A 144 3.36 -1.51 8.23
N ASP A 145 2.31 -2.32 8.35
CA ASP A 145 2.12 -3.50 7.50
C ASP A 145 1.98 -3.11 6.03
N VAL A 146 1.20 -2.07 5.73
CA VAL A 146 1.10 -1.51 4.36
C VAL A 146 2.47 -1.04 3.87
N MET A 147 3.24 -0.30 4.68
CA MET A 147 4.60 0.11 4.31
C MET A 147 5.52 -1.09 4.09
N ASN A 148 5.41 -2.13 4.92
CA ASN A 148 6.19 -3.35 4.75
C ASN A 148 5.84 -4.06 3.44
N GLY A 149 4.56 -4.15 3.10
CA GLY A 149 4.08 -4.78 1.87
C GLY A 149 4.45 -3.98 0.62
N PHE A 150 4.33 -2.66 0.62
CA PHE A 150 4.64 -1.84 -0.55
C PHE A 150 6.13 -1.58 -0.76
N PHE A 151 6.90 -1.42 0.32
CA PHE A 151 8.28 -0.97 0.22
C PHE A 151 9.24 -2.00 0.80
N THR A 152 9.10 -2.39 2.07
CA THR A 152 10.14 -3.17 2.74
C THR A 152 10.36 -4.54 2.08
N PHE A 153 9.32 -5.37 1.93
CA PHE A 153 9.47 -6.72 1.41
C PHE A 153 9.84 -6.77 -0.08
N PRO A 154 9.16 -6.04 -0.98
CA PRO A 154 9.51 -6.08 -2.40
C PRO A 154 10.93 -5.61 -2.69
N PHE A 155 11.38 -4.53 -2.02
CA PHE A 155 12.71 -3.97 -2.25
C PHE A 155 13.81 -4.73 -1.53
N LYS A 156 13.58 -5.24 -0.30
CA LYS A 156 14.52 -6.14 0.40
C LYS A 156 14.86 -7.36 -0.46
N TYR A 157 13.89 -7.88 -1.20
CA TYR A 157 14.04 -9.06 -2.05
C TYR A 157 14.03 -8.76 -3.55
N PHE A 158 14.29 -7.52 -3.96
CA PHE A 158 14.20 -7.10 -5.36
C PHE A 158 15.09 -7.96 -6.29
N PHE A 159 16.33 -8.21 -5.88
CA PHE A 159 17.29 -9.01 -6.64
C PHE A 159 17.12 -10.53 -6.46
N LEU A 160 16.16 -10.99 -5.65
CA LEU A 160 15.94 -12.42 -5.41
C LEU A 160 15.61 -13.16 -6.71
N ARG A 161 14.81 -12.56 -7.58
CA ARG A 161 14.44 -13.12 -8.89
C ARG A 161 15.68 -13.44 -9.74
N ILE A 162 16.65 -12.51 -9.77
CA ILE A 162 17.91 -12.66 -10.51
C ILE A 162 18.81 -13.71 -9.85
N LYS A 163 18.91 -13.72 -8.51
CA LYS A 163 19.66 -14.75 -7.76
C LYS A 163 19.12 -16.17 -8.06
N VAL A 164 17.80 -16.36 -8.08
CA VAL A 164 17.16 -17.64 -8.43
C VAL A 164 17.46 -18.00 -9.88
N LEU A 165 17.27 -17.10 -10.83
CA LEU A 165 17.58 -17.33 -12.24
C LEU A 165 19.05 -17.76 -12.43
N TRP A 166 19.98 -17.03 -11.83
CA TRP A 166 21.41 -17.32 -11.92
C TRP A 166 21.77 -18.70 -11.36
N SER A 167 21.21 -19.06 -10.21
CA SER A 167 21.44 -20.38 -9.60
C SER A 167 20.89 -21.53 -10.44
N VAL A 168 19.75 -21.34 -11.13
CA VAL A 168 19.18 -22.35 -12.04
C VAL A 168 20.03 -22.52 -13.30
N LEU A 169 20.49 -21.41 -13.89
CA LEU A 169 21.35 -21.43 -15.07
C LEU A 169 22.70 -22.09 -14.77
N THR A 170 23.37 -21.66 -13.69
CA THR A 170 24.67 -22.21 -13.28
C THR A 170 24.60 -23.68 -12.86
N ALA A 171 23.52 -24.12 -12.21
CA ALA A 171 23.31 -25.55 -11.90
C ALA A 171 23.15 -26.40 -13.16
N LYS A 172 22.43 -25.91 -14.18
CA LYS A 172 22.27 -26.59 -15.48
C LYS A 172 23.61 -26.68 -16.23
N ILE A 173 24.42 -25.62 -16.18
CA ILE A 173 25.78 -25.59 -16.75
C ILE A 173 26.71 -26.56 -16.01
N LYS A 174 26.68 -26.59 -14.67
CA LYS A 174 27.53 -27.49 -13.87
C LYS A 174 27.21 -28.97 -14.08
N LYS A 175 25.96 -29.31 -14.40
CA LYS A 175 25.52 -30.69 -14.72
C LYS A 175 26.00 -31.15 -16.11
N ASN A 176 26.20 -30.22 -17.05
CA ASN A 176 26.76 -30.48 -18.37
C ASN A 176 28.24 -30.03 -18.39
N GLY A 177 29.16 -30.91 -18.01
CA GLY A 177 30.58 -30.61 -17.77
C GLY A 177 31.32 -29.72 -18.79
N SER A 178 32.37 -29.07 -18.25
CA SER A 178 33.28 -28.01 -18.76
C SER A 178 32.81 -26.55 -18.55
N LYS A 179 33.24 -25.99 -17.41
CA LYS A 179 32.70 -24.75 -16.81
C LYS A 179 33.22 -23.45 -17.43
N ASP A 180 34.38 -23.48 -18.11
CA ASP A 180 35.03 -22.26 -18.61
C ASP A 180 34.95 -22.07 -20.13
N SER A 181 34.76 -23.15 -20.90
CA SER A 181 34.74 -23.05 -22.37
C SER A 181 33.35 -22.66 -22.93
N ARG A 182 32.25 -23.08 -22.30
CA ARG A 182 30.89 -22.84 -22.82
C ARG A 182 30.29 -21.47 -22.49
N SER A 183 30.62 -20.89 -21.34
CA SER A 183 30.21 -19.52 -21.00
C SER A 183 30.90 -18.51 -21.93
N GLY A 184 32.21 -18.71 -22.14
CA GLY A 184 32.98 -17.98 -23.15
C GLY A 184 32.40 -18.15 -24.56
N ALA A 185 32.04 -19.38 -24.95
CA ALA A 185 31.40 -19.64 -26.25
C ALA A 185 30.04 -18.94 -26.41
N PHE A 186 29.19 -18.95 -25.37
CA PHE A 186 27.89 -18.27 -25.44
C PHE A 186 28.05 -16.75 -25.56
N ILE A 187 28.97 -16.15 -24.79
CA ILE A 187 29.30 -14.72 -24.89
C ILE A 187 29.88 -14.39 -26.27
N ALA A 188 30.78 -15.23 -26.79
CA ALA A 188 31.37 -15.06 -28.11
C ALA A 188 30.32 -15.18 -29.22
N VAL A 189 29.37 -16.10 -29.12
CA VAL A 189 28.25 -16.24 -30.06
C VAL A 189 27.34 -15.01 -29.98
N LEU A 190 26.99 -14.53 -28.79
CA LEU A 190 26.16 -13.33 -28.63
C LEU A 190 26.84 -12.09 -29.21
N ALA A 191 28.12 -11.88 -28.88
CA ALA A 191 28.92 -10.79 -29.44
C ALA A 191 29.06 -10.91 -30.96
N GLY A 192 29.30 -12.12 -31.47
CA GLY A 192 29.38 -12.41 -32.90
C GLY A 192 28.07 -12.09 -33.64
N VAL A 193 26.91 -12.45 -33.07
CA VAL A 193 25.60 -12.13 -33.65
C VAL A 193 25.36 -10.62 -33.69
N VAL A 194 25.69 -9.89 -32.62
CA VAL A 194 25.56 -8.42 -32.57
C VAL A 194 26.47 -7.76 -33.61
N LEU A 195 27.74 -8.17 -33.68
CA LEU A 195 28.70 -7.64 -34.65
C LEU A 195 28.30 -7.99 -36.09
N PHE A 196 27.78 -9.20 -36.33
CA PHE A 196 27.33 -9.63 -37.65
C PHE A 196 26.11 -8.83 -38.12
N TYR A 197 25.14 -8.56 -37.24
CA TYR A 197 24.03 -7.66 -37.55
C TYR A 197 24.51 -6.24 -37.87
N ALA A 198 25.41 -5.69 -37.05
CA ALA A 198 25.97 -4.35 -37.27
C ALA A 198 26.71 -4.25 -38.61
N ALA A 199 27.54 -5.24 -38.94
CA ALA A 199 28.22 -5.32 -40.22
C ALA A 199 27.24 -5.44 -41.40
N GLY A 200 26.22 -6.29 -41.27
CA GLY A 200 25.16 -6.43 -42.28
C GLY A 200 24.39 -5.13 -42.52
N ALA A 201 24.05 -4.39 -41.46
CA ALA A 201 23.38 -3.11 -41.53
C ALA A 201 24.24 -2.02 -42.19
N LEU A 202 25.54 -1.96 -41.88
CA LEU A 202 26.48 -1.04 -42.52
C LEU A 202 26.67 -1.35 -44.01
N LEU A 203 26.81 -2.63 -44.38
CA LEU A 203 26.93 -3.05 -45.77
C LEU A 203 25.66 -2.75 -46.57
N ALA A 204 24.48 -2.97 -45.99
CA ALA A 204 23.20 -2.60 -46.59
C ALA A 204 23.02 -1.09 -46.72
N SER A 205 23.61 -0.27 -45.83
CA SER A 205 23.62 1.18 -45.97
C SER A 205 24.60 1.68 -47.03
N ALA A 206 25.65 0.90 -47.34
CA ALA A 206 26.71 1.31 -48.26
C ALA A 206 26.44 0.94 -49.73
N ASP A 207 25.65 -0.12 -50.00
CA ASP A 207 25.36 -0.61 -51.35
C ASP A 207 23.87 -0.93 -51.54
N GLU A 208 23.25 -0.31 -52.56
CA GLU A 208 21.82 -0.47 -52.85
C GLU A 208 21.44 -1.88 -53.34
N THR A 209 22.32 -2.56 -54.08
CA THR A 209 22.09 -3.91 -54.58
C THR A 209 22.10 -4.91 -53.43
N PHE A 210 23.06 -4.76 -52.50
CA PHE A 210 23.15 -5.54 -51.27
C PHE A 210 21.93 -5.30 -50.37
N ASN A 211 21.51 -4.04 -50.21
CA ASN A 211 20.31 -3.67 -49.45
C ASN A 211 19.04 -4.34 -49.99
N ARG A 212 18.89 -4.42 -51.32
CA ARG A 212 17.72 -5.05 -51.94
C ARG A 212 17.59 -6.53 -51.61
N ILE A 213 18.70 -7.22 -51.35
CA ILE A 213 18.74 -8.66 -51.02
C ILE A 213 18.62 -8.88 -49.51
N ILE A 214 19.41 -8.15 -48.72
CA ILE A 214 19.57 -8.41 -47.27
C ILE A 214 18.72 -7.48 -46.40
N GLY A 215 18.35 -6.29 -46.88
CA GLY A 215 17.58 -5.30 -46.12
C GLY A 215 16.24 -5.81 -45.61
N GLY A 216 15.57 -6.69 -46.36
CA GLY A 216 14.35 -7.37 -45.91
C GLY A 216 14.58 -8.26 -44.68
N ILE A 217 15.68 -9.01 -44.65
CA ILE A 217 16.05 -9.87 -43.50
C ILE A 217 16.47 -9.01 -42.31
N LEU A 218 17.26 -7.97 -42.54
CA LEU A 218 17.67 -7.03 -41.49
C LEU A 218 16.49 -6.28 -40.88
N LYS A 219 15.44 -5.98 -41.66
CA LYS A 219 14.20 -5.37 -41.17
C LYS A 219 13.41 -6.28 -40.21
N TYR A 220 13.47 -7.60 -40.38
CA TYR A 220 12.89 -8.53 -39.40
C TYR A 220 13.76 -8.68 -38.15
N LEU A 221 15.07 -8.47 -38.27
CA LEU A 221 16.02 -8.44 -37.15
C LEU A 221 16.16 -7.06 -36.50
N SER A 222 15.57 -6.01 -37.07
CA SER A 222 15.71 -4.66 -36.54
C SER A 222 14.97 -4.56 -35.21
N PHE A 223 15.73 -4.48 -34.13
CA PHE A 223 15.22 -4.21 -32.81
C PHE A 223 15.02 -2.71 -32.65
N ASP A 224 13.77 -2.27 -32.81
CA ASP A 224 13.40 -0.94 -32.34
C ASP A 224 13.27 -0.98 -30.80
N ILE A 225 14.26 -0.39 -30.15
CA ILE A 225 14.33 -0.26 -28.68
C ILE A 225 13.15 0.58 -28.18
N LEU A 226 12.63 1.50 -29.01
CA LEU A 226 11.48 2.34 -28.72
C LEU A 226 10.15 1.71 -29.15
N SER A 227 10.15 0.49 -29.72
CA SER A 227 8.90 -0.22 -29.96
C SER A 227 8.17 -0.50 -28.65
N GLU A 228 6.85 -0.50 -28.71
CA GLU A 228 5.99 -0.76 -27.55
C GLU A 228 6.36 -2.05 -26.83
N TYR A 229 6.63 -3.13 -27.58
CA TYR A 229 7.03 -4.42 -27.03
C TYR A 229 8.38 -4.38 -26.31
N SER A 230 9.37 -3.66 -26.86
CA SER A 230 10.67 -3.47 -26.22
C SER A 230 10.53 -2.68 -24.92
N ILE A 231 9.79 -1.57 -24.93
CA ILE A 231 9.53 -0.76 -23.73
C ILE A 231 8.84 -1.61 -22.66
N ARG A 232 7.78 -2.35 -23.03
CA ARG A 232 7.08 -3.27 -22.11
C ARG A 232 8.00 -4.36 -21.58
N PHE A 233 8.86 -4.93 -22.42
CA PHE A 233 9.85 -5.92 -21.98
C PHE A 233 10.76 -5.33 -20.88
N PHE A 234 11.39 -4.19 -21.13
CA PHE A 234 12.29 -3.55 -20.16
C PHE A 234 11.56 -3.15 -18.87
N VAL A 235 10.36 -2.59 -18.97
CA VAL A 235 9.53 -2.19 -17.82
C VAL A 235 9.04 -3.41 -17.03
N SER A 236 8.76 -4.54 -17.68
CA SER A 236 8.35 -5.78 -17.01
C SER A 236 9.44 -6.40 -16.13
N LEU A 237 10.72 -6.08 -16.36
CA LEU A 237 11.83 -6.59 -15.55
C LEU A 237 11.80 -6.08 -14.10
N PRO A 238 11.80 -4.75 -13.82
CA PRO A 238 11.68 -4.23 -12.46
C PRO A 238 10.32 -4.53 -11.84
N ILE A 239 9.22 -4.52 -12.61
CA ILE A 239 7.90 -4.93 -12.10
C ILE A 239 7.93 -6.39 -11.63
N GLY A 240 8.50 -7.29 -12.43
CA GLY A 240 8.58 -8.69 -12.06
C GLY A 240 9.54 -8.94 -10.89
N ALA A 241 10.61 -8.13 -10.75
CA ALA A 241 11.46 -8.15 -9.56
C ALA A 241 10.67 -7.72 -8.31
N TYR A 242 9.89 -6.64 -8.42
CA TYR A 242 9.00 -6.16 -7.35
C TYR A 242 7.95 -7.22 -6.96
N LEU A 243 7.17 -7.74 -7.91
CA LEU A 243 6.13 -8.74 -7.64
C LEU A 243 6.70 -10.05 -7.11
N TYR A 244 7.88 -10.46 -7.59
CA TYR A 244 8.58 -11.63 -7.06
C TYR A 244 9.06 -11.38 -5.63
N GLY A 245 9.65 -10.23 -5.33
CA GLY A 245 10.01 -9.84 -3.97
C GLY A 245 8.80 -9.76 -3.04
N LEU A 246 7.67 -9.26 -3.55
CA LEU A 246 6.42 -9.16 -2.83
C LEU A 246 5.83 -10.53 -2.50
N ILE A 247 5.65 -11.44 -3.46
CA ILE A 247 5.01 -12.75 -3.20
C ILE A 247 6.02 -13.71 -2.56
N ILE A 248 7.20 -13.85 -3.16
CA ILE A 248 8.18 -14.88 -2.80
C ILE A 248 9.14 -14.38 -1.71
N GLY A 249 9.58 -13.13 -1.79
CA GLY A 249 10.42 -12.54 -0.74
C GLY A 249 9.70 -12.49 0.61
N THR A 250 8.42 -12.08 0.61
CA THR A 250 7.57 -12.17 1.81
C THR A 250 7.53 -13.58 2.40
N SER A 251 7.56 -14.64 1.58
CA SER A 251 7.56 -16.02 2.09
C SER A 251 8.79 -16.38 2.94
N ARG A 252 9.90 -15.66 2.75
CA ARG A 252 11.14 -15.80 3.52
C ARG A 252 11.12 -15.05 4.85
N GLU A 253 10.18 -14.12 5.04
CA GLU A 253 9.96 -13.50 6.34
C GLU A 253 9.19 -14.47 7.23
N GLU A 254 9.76 -14.78 8.39
CA GLU A 254 9.10 -15.60 9.39
C GLU A 254 8.10 -14.75 10.19
N PRO A 255 6.85 -15.21 10.36
CA PRO A 255 5.85 -14.48 11.15
C PRO A 255 6.30 -14.19 12.59
N ALA A 256 7.13 -15.07 13.18
CA ALA A 256 7.66 -14.88 14.53
C ALA A 256 8.57 -13.65 14.63
N ILE A 257 9.45 -13.43 13.64
CA ILE A 257 10.35 -12.27 13.59
C ILE A 257 9.56 -10.97 13.44
N LEU A 258 8.47 -10.99 12.65
CA LEU A 258 7.60 -9.82 12.50
C LEU A 258 6.88 -9.45 13.80
N ARG A 259 6.45 -10.46 14.56
CA ARG A 259 5.85 -10.26 15.89
C ARG A 259 6.86 -9.70 16.89
N GLU A 260 8.06 -10.27 16.93
CA GLU A 260 9.16 -9.77 17.77
C GLU A 260 9.51 -8.31 17.44
N LYS A 261 9.55 -7.96 16.14
CA LYS A 261 9.75 -6.57 15.70
C LYS A 261 8.61 -5.66 16.18
N GLY A 262 7.37 -6.13 16.13
CA GLY A 262 6.21 -5.43 16.70
C GLY A 262 6.36 -5.18 18.19
N ASP A 263 6.73 -6.22 18.94
CA ASP A 263 6.97 -6.16 20.39
C ASP A 263 8.13 -5.22 20.74
N TYR A 264 9.20 -5.22 19.95
CA TYR A 264 10.31 -4.27 20.09
C TYR A 264 9.85 -2.81 19.87
N ILE A 265 9.02 -2.55 18.85
CA ILE A 265 8.47 -1.21 18.60
C ILE A 265 7.52 -0.78 19.73
N LEU A 266 6.79 -1.72 20.33
CA LEU A 266 5.98 -1.48 21.53
C LEU A 266 6.87 -1.17 22.73
N LYS A 267 7.95 -1.92 22.97
CA LYS A 267 8.88 -1.64 24.08
C LYS A 267 9.53 -0.27 23.94
N ARG A 268 10.05 0.06 22.75
CA ARG A 268 10.62 1.40 22.48
C ARG A 268 9.58 2.52 22.55
N SER A 269 8.30 2.18 22.40
CA SER A 269 7.22 3.13 22.69
C SER A 269 7.12 3.53 24.14
N GLU A 270 7.37 2.58 25.03
CA GLU A 270 7.25 2.81 26.46
C GLU A 270 8.36 3.75 26.91
N GLU A 271 9.53 3.69 26.26
CA GLU A 271 10.60 4.67 26.45
C GLU A 271 10.18 6.09 26.03
N LEU A 272 9.23 6.26 25.10
CA LEU A 272 8.70 7.56 24.68
C LEU A 272 7.64 8.12 25.65
N LYS A 273 7.15 7.33 26.61
CA LYS A 273 6.16 7.73 27.62
C LYS A 273 6.80 8.58 28.72
N LYS A 274 7.27 9.78 28.36
CA LYS A 274 7.96 10.70 29.28
C LYS A 274 7.14 11.91 29.68
N VAL A 275 6.12 12.28 28.89
CA VAL A 275 5.41 13.54 29.08
C VAL A 275 4.37 13.39 30.20
N PRO A 276 4.38 14.26 31.24
CA PRO A 276 3.40 14.19 32.32
C PRO A 276 1.97 14.35 31.80
N ALA A 277 1.06 13.47 32.23
CA ALA A 277 -0.34 13.50 31.79
C ALA A 277 -1.07 14.83 32.07
N LYS A 278 -0.61 15.62 33.05
CA LYS A 278 -1.12 16.99 33.32
C LYS A 278 -0.86 17.95 32.16
N VAL A 279 0.30 17.88 31.53
CA VAL A 279 0.65 18.72 30.36
C VAL A 279 -0.31 18.41 29.22
N TRP A 280 -0.53 17.12 28.94
CA TRP A 280 -1.50 16.69 27.94
C TRP A 280 -2.93 17.09 28.26
N THR A 281 -3.33 17.01 29.53
CA THR A 281 -4.65 17.47 29.97
C THR A 281 -4.83 18.96 29.67
N PHE A 282 -3.82 19.79 29.99
CA PHE A 282 -3.84 21.23 29.70
C PHE A 282 -3.97 21.51 28.19
N ILE A 283 -3.19 20.81 27.36
CA ILE A 283 -3.28 20.93 25.89
C ILE A 283 -4.68 20.56 25.39
N LEU A 284 -5.22 19.41 25.83
CA LEU A 284 -6.56 18.97 25.44
C LEU A 284 -7.64 19.98 25.89
N SER A 285 -7.50 20.55 27.09
CA SER A 285 -8.43 21.59 27.57
C SER A 285 -8.38 22.85 26.71
N ALA A 286 -7.19 23.29 26.27
CA ALA A 286 -7.08 24.44 25.37
C ALA A 286 -7.78 24.18 24.02
N PHE A 287 -7.60 22.98 23.45
CA PHE A 287 -8.30 22.55 22.24
C PHE A 287 -9.81 22.49 22.44
N GLY A 288 -10.26 21.87 23.54
CA GLY A 288 -11.69 21.79 23.86
C GLY A 288 -12.34 23.16 24.03
N ILE A 289 -11.70 24.09 24.74
CA ILE A 289 -12.22 25.47 24.88
C ILE A 289 -12.33 26.15 23.51
N MET A 290 -11.33 26.00 22.65
CA MET A 290 -11.35 26.56 21.30
C MET A 290 -12.50 25.97 20.45
N TYR A 291 -12.74 24.65 20.54
CA TYR A 291 -13.83 24.00 19.83
C TYR A 291 -15.20 24.36 20.39
N LEU A 292 -15.35 24.47 21.71
CA LEU A 292 -16.58 24.98 22.33
C LEU A 292 -16.88 26.42 21.89
N LEU A 293 -15.87 27.29 21.83
CA LEU A 293 -16.03 28.65 21.32
C LEU A 293 -16.48 28.64 19.85
N PHE A 294 -15.89 27.78 19.04
CA PHE A 294 -16.31 27.59 17.64
C PHE A 294 -17.77 27.17 17.54
N PHE A 295 -18.21 26.15 18.29
CA PHE A 295 -19.61 25.70 18.29
C PHE A 295 -20.56 26.75 18.86
N PHE A 296 -20.13 27.56 19.83
CA PHE A 296 -20.91 28.66 20.37
C PHE A 296 -21.14 29.76 19.32
N ILE A 297 -20.09 30.19 18.62
CA ILE A 297 -20.18 31.20 17.55
C ILE A 297 -20.96 30.66 16.35
N GLN A 298 -20.70 29.41 15.96
CA GLN A 298 -21.38 28.78 14.82
C GLN A 298 -22.77 28.25 15.15
N GLY A 299 -23.18 28.21 16.42
CA GLY A 299 -24.45 27.61 16.85
C GLY A 299 -25.64 28.18 16.08
N SER A 300 -25.70 29.51 15.89
CA SER A 300 -26.77 30.17 15.12
C SER A 300 -26.81 29.71 13.65
N TYR A 301 -25.65 29.60 12.99
CA TYR A 301 -25.54 29.10 11.62
C TYR A 301 -25.80 27.59 11.52
N LEU A 302 -25.42 26.83 12.55
CA LEU A 302 -25.60 25.40 12.65
C LEU A 302 -27.09 25.04 12.77
N PHE A 303 -27.83 25.73 13.64
CA PHE A 303 -29.28 25.57 13.75
C PHE A 303 -30.02 25.99 12.47
N GLY A 304 -29.50 26.98 11.73
CA GLY A 304 -29.99 27.32 10.39
C GLY A 304 -29.81 26.17 9.39
N ALA A 305 -28.63 25.56 9.35
CA ALA A 305 -28.38 24.38 8.50
C ALA A 305 -29.29 23.19 8.84
N PHE A 306 -29.54 22.92 10.13
CA PHE A 306 -30.50 21.91 10.57
C PHE A 306 -31.95 22.26 10.20
N SER A 307 -32.30 23.54 10.20
CA SER A 307 -33.62 24.04 9.79
C SER A 307 -33.77 24.19 8.27
N ARG A 308 -32.74 23.81 7.49
CA ARG A 308 -32.62 24.01 6.04
C ARG A 308 -32.79 25.48 5.60
N THR A 309 -32.52 26.43 6.49
CA THR A 309 -32.52 27.85 6.18
C THR A 309 -31.11 28.28 5.79
N LEU A 310 -31.02 28.96 4.64
CA LEU A 310 -29.76 29.46 4.11
C LEU A 310 -29.39 30.76 4.85
N PRO A 311 -28.16 30.90 5.38
CA PRO A 311 -27.71 32.17 5.93
C PRO A 311 -27.71 33.26 4.84
N GLU A 312 -28.12 34.48 5.17
CA GLU A 312 -28.18 35.59 4.22
C GLU A 312 -26.81 35.85 3.56
N GLY A 313 -26.80 36.03 2.24
CA GLY A 313 -25.59 36.32 1.45
C GLY A 313 -24.78 35.12 0.96
N PHE A 314 -25.13 33.88 1.33
CA PHE A 314 -24.46 32.67 0.82
C PHE A 314 -25.29 31.96 -0.25
N THR A 315 -24.62 31.38 -1.26
CA THR A 315 -25.25 30.34 -2.08
C THR A 315 -25.15 28.98 -1.37
N VAL A 316 -26.11 28.08 -1.63
CA VAL A 316 -26.13 26.72 -1.04
C VAL A 316 -24.81 25.97 -1.29
N ALA A 317 -24.26 26.08 -2.51
CA ALA A 317 -23.01 25.42 -2.88
C ALA A 317 -21.79 26.02 -2.16
N GLN A 318 -21.73 27.34 -2.00
CA GLN A 318 -20.65 28.00 -1.25
C GLN A 318 -20.71 27.62 0.23
N TYR A 319 -21.88 27.69 0.85
CA TYR A 319 -22.07 27.34 2.25
C TYR A 319 -21.68 25.89 2.56
N ALA A 320 -22.03 24.97 1.67
CA ALA A 320 -21.74 23.55 1.84
C ALA A 320 -20.26 23.19 1.64
N ARG A 321 -19.57 23.86 0.71
CA ARG A 321 -18.15 23.59 0.42
C ARG A 321 -17.22 24.30 1.39
N GLN A 322 -17.58 25.50 1.82
CA GLN A 322 -16.74 26.31 2.71
C GLN A 322 -16.74 25.74 4.13
N GLY A 323 -15.55 25.47 4.65
CA GLY A 323 -15.36 24.90 5.97
C GLY A 323 -15.53 23.37 6.02
N PHE A 324 -16.00 22.72 4.96
CA PHE A 324 -16.21 21.26 4.96
C PHE A 324 -14.90 20.50 5.16
N PHE A 325 -13.90 20.80 4.32
CA PHE A 325 -12.62 20.12 4.38
C PHE A 325 -11.86 20.50 5.63
N GLU A 326 -11.98 21.74 6.09
CA GLU A 326 -11.40 22.25 7.33
C GLU A 326 -11.93 21.48 8.54
N LEU A 327 -13.24 21.19 8.59
CA LEU A 327 -13.84 20.34 9.62
C LEU A 327 -13.27 18.91 9.59
N CYS A 328 -13.12 18.32 8.40
CA CYS A 328 -12.49 17.01 8.24
C CYS A 328 -11.01 17.03 8.69
N TRP A 329 -10.26 18.09 8.36
CA TRP A 329 -8.87 18.27 8.78
C TRP A 329 -8.75 18.41 10.30
N ILE A 330 -9.65 19.17 10.94
CA ILE A 330 -9.72 19.29 12.40
C ILE A 330 -9.94 17.92 13.05
N MET A 331 -10.84 17.09 12.51
CA MET A 331 -10.99 15.71 13.00
C MET A 331 -9.71 14.88 12.84
N GLY A 332 -9.00 15.05 11.71
CA GLY A 332 -7.68 14.43 11.51
C GLY A 332 -6.65 14.87 12.55
N ILE A 333 -6.60 16.17 12.86
CA ILE A 333 -5.75 16.73 13.93
C ILE A 333 -6.14 16.15 15.29
N ASN A 334 -7.43 16.00 15.58
CA ASN A 334 -7.90 15.39 16.82
C ASN A 334 -7.46 13.93 16.96
N PHE A 335 -7.54 13.14 15.89
CA PHE A 335 -7.00 11.78 15.90
C PHE A 335 -5.49 11.75 16.11
N LEU A 336 -4.74 12.67 15.48
CA LEU A 336 -3.31 12.81 15.69
C LEU A 336 -3.00 13.20 17.15
N LEU A 337 -3.75 14.14 17.72
CA LEU A 337 -3.62 14.59 19.09
C LEU A 337 -3.84 13.42 20.08
N ILE A 338 -4.91 12.63 19.86
CA ILE A 338 -5.22 11.43 20.65
C ILE A 338 -4.14 10.36 20.50
N TRP A 339 -3.60 10.18 19.29
CA TRP A 339 -2.50 9.26 19.04
C TRP A 339 -1.22 9.69 19.79
N LEU A 340 -0.87 10.98 19.74
CA LEU A 340 0.30 11.55 20.43
C LEU A 340 0.22 11.40 21.94
N ILE A 341 -0.91 11.75 22.56
CA ILE A 341 -1.09 11.56 24.02
C ILE A 341 -0.99 10.08 24.40
N THR A 342 -1.58 9.18 23.61
CA THR A 342 -1.56 7.74 23.90
C THR A 342 -0.16 7.16 23.81
N ARG A 343 0.68 7.71 22.94
CA ARG A 343 2.06 7.25 22.72
C ARG A 343 3.08 7.85 23.68
N SER A 344 2.89 9.09 24.14
CA SER A 344 3.91 9.87 24.86
C SER A 344 3.58 10.16 26.32
N SER A 345 2.34 9.96 26.76
CA SER A 345 1.94 10.16 28.17
C SER A 345 2.64 9.15 29.07
N ASN A 346 3.22 9.64 30.17
CA ASN A 346 3.92 8.83 31.18
C ASN A 346 3.01 7.88 31.97
N VAL A 347 1.71 8.16 31.97
CA VAL A 347 0.69 7.30 32.56
C VAL A 347 -0.29 6.91 31.46
N ASP A 348 -0.80 5.68 31.50
CA ASP A 348 -1.91 5.27 30.65
C ASP A 348 -3.09 6.23 30.90
N ILE A 349 -3.56 6.87 29.82
CA ILE A 349 -4.65 7.85 29.84
C ILE A 349 -5.88 7.28 30.54
N ARG A 350 -6.14 5.97 30.37
CA ARG A 350 -7.28 5.27 30.97
C ARG A 350 -7.23 5.18 32.49
N ASN A 351 -6.06 5.41 33.09
CA ASN A 351 -5.89 5.44 34.55
C ASN A 351 -5.90 6.88 35.10
N ASN A 352 -5.70 7.89 34.25
CA ASN A 352 -5.75 9.29 34.64
C ASN A 352 -7.10 9.93 34.27
N ARG A 353 -8.04 9.99 35.23
CA ARG A 353 -9.40 10.54 35.03
C ARG A 353 -9.46 11.86 34.26
N PRO A 354 -8.73 12.93 34.62
CA PRO A 354 -8.82 14.20 33.88
C PRO A 354 -8.41 14.08 32.41
N ALA A 355 -7.32 13.37 32.10
CA ALA A 355 -6.90 13.16 30.71
C ALA A 355 -7.92 12.31 29.93
N MET A 356 -8.47 11.26 30.55
CA MET A 356 -9.52 10.43 29.93
C MET A 356 -10.79 11.22 29.62
N VAL A 357 -11.24 12.08 30.54
CA VAL A 357 -12.39 12.96 30.33
C VAL A 357 -12.12 13.94 29.19
N MET A 358 -10.97 14.60 29.18
CA MET A 358 -10.63 15.55 28.10
C MET A 358 -10.49 14.86 26.73
N CYS A 359 -9.90 13.66 26.65
CA CYS A 359 -9.92 12.87 25.41
C CYS A 359 -11.35 12.53 24.98
N SER A 360 -12.24 12.23 25.91
CA SER A 360 -13.65 11.97 25.62
C SER A 360 -14.34 13.21 25.08
N VAL A 361 -14.10 14.39 25.68
CA VAL A 361 -14.61 15.68 25.19
C VAL A 361 -14.17 15.94 23.75
N ILE A 362 -12.87 15.82 23.44
CA ILE A 362 -12.35 16.02 22.08
C ILE A 362 -12.95 15.03 21.07
N LEU A 363 -13.17 13.77 21.47
CA LEU A 363 -13.83 12.79 20.62
C LEU A 363 -15.32 13.12 20.41
N THR A 364 -16.02 13.58 21.43
CA THR A 364 -17.40 14.05 21.32
C THR A 364 -17.49 15.29 20.43
N GLU A 365 -16.59 16.25 20.55
CA GLU A 365 -16.51 17.41 19.66
C GLU A 365 -16.20 17.00 18.22
N SER A 366 -15.35 15.99 18.01
CA SER A 366 -15.13 15.38 16.69
C SER A 366 -16.43 14.81 16.10
N LEU A 367 -17.29 14.18 16.90
CA LEU A 367 -18.61 13.72 16.45
C LEU A 367 -19.50 14.91 16.07
N LEU A 368 -19.47 16.01 16.82
CA LEU A 368 -20.21 17.23 16.49
C LEU A 368 -19.71 17.86 15.19
N PHE A 369 -18.40 17.87 14.93
CA PHE A 369 -17.83 18.31 13.66
C PHE A 369 -18.29 17.44 12.50
N ALA A 370 -18.28 16.11 12.66
CA ALA A 370 -18.80 15.19 11.65
C ALA A 370 -20.28 15.42 11.35
N VAL A 371 -21.11 15.59 12.39
CA VAL A 371 -22.54 15.89 12.25
C VAL A 371 -22.76 17.24 11.55
N THR A 372 -21.95 18.26 11.87
CA THR A 372 -21.98 19.57 11.21
C THR A 372 -21.63 19.46 9.73
N ALA A 373 -20.55 18.76 9.40
CA ALA A 373 -20.12 18.52 8.03
C ALA A 373 -21.18 17.71 7.25
N PHE A 374 -21.78 16.71 7.89
CA PHE A 374 -22.84 15.90 7.31
C PHE A 374 -24.10 16.72 7.01
N SER A 375 -24.52 17.59 7.94
CA SER A 375 -25.66 18.49 7.76
C SER A 375 -25.47 19.40 6.55
N LYS A 376 -24.29 20.03 6.43
CA LYS A 376 -23.91 20.85 5.27
C LYS A 376 -23.94 20.04 3.96
N LEU A 377 -23.39 18.83 3.98
CA LEU A 377 -23.37 17.96 2.79
C LEU A 377 -24.77 17.50 2.40
N MET A 378 -25.64 17.20 3.35
CA MET A 378 -27.02 16.80 3.08
C MET A 378 -27.86 17.93 2.49
N LEU A 379 -27.67 19.17 2.96
CA LEU A 379 -28.26 20.35 2.30
C LEU A 379 -27.80 20.42 0.84
N TYR A 380 -26.50 20.20 0.59
CA TYR A 380 -25.96 20.24 -0.78
C TYR A 380 -26.53 19.13 -1.69
N ILE A 381 -26.64 17.90 -1.18
CA ILE A 381 -27.23 16.78 -1.91
C ILE A 381 -28.73 17.02 -2.15
N SER A 382 -29.45 17.61 -1.18
CA SER A 382 -30.89 17.85 -1.33
C SER A 382 -31.22 18.85 -2.44
N CYS A 383 -30.35 19.83 -2.70
CA CYS A 383 -30.56 20.81 -3.76
C CYS A 383 -30.02 20.38 -5.12
N PHE A 384 -28.90 19.64 -5.16
CA PHE A 384 -28.17 19.35 -6.41
C PHE A 384 -28.04 17.86 -6.75
N GLY A 385 -28.66 16.97 -5.97
CA GLY A 385 -28.60 15.52 -6.16
C GLY A 385 -27.26 14.87 -5.81
N PHE A 386 -27.13 13.58 -6.13
CA PHE A 386 -25.91 12.82 -5.93
C PHE A 386 -24.89 13.08 -7.05
N THR A 387 -23.62 13.21 -6.67
CA THR A 387 -22.47 13.22 -7.56
C THR A 387 -21.34 12.40 -6.94
N PRO A 388 -20.37 11.89 -7.74
CA PRO A 388 -19.22 11.14 -7.24
C PRO A 388 -18.51 11.80 -6.05
N LEU A 389 -18.17 13.09 -6.17
CA LEU A 389 -17.48 13.85 -5.11
C LEU A 389 -18.32 13.97 -3.84
N ARG A 390 -19.66 14.15 -3.95
CA ARG A 390 -20.53 14.22 -2.77
C ARG A 390 -20.62 12.87 -2.06
N LEU A 391 -20.60 11.77 -2.81
CA LEU A 391 -20.61 10.43 -2.23
C LEU A 391 -19.27 10.12 -1.55
N GLN A 392 -18.13 10.43 -2.17
CA GLN A 392 -16.80 10.35 -1.54
C GLN A 392 -16.74 11.14 -0.23
N SER A 393 -17.23 12.38 -0.24
CA SER A 393 -17.32 13.22 0.96
C SER A 393 -18.22 12.61 2.03
N ALA A 394 -19.36 12.04 1.66
CA ALA A 394 -20.25 11.35 2.61
C ALA A 394 -19.57 10.13 3.24
N TRP A 395 -18.90 9.31 2.42
CA TRP A 395 -18.12 8.16 2.87
C TRP A 395 -17.04 8.59 3.87
N LEU A 396 -16.27 9.64 3.55
CA LEU A 396 -15.23 10.16 4.44
C LEU A 396 -15.80 10.57 5.80
N ILE A 397 -16.90 11.33 5.83
CA ILE A 397 -17.55 11.73 7.09
C ILE A 397 -18.01 10.52 7.89
N CYS A 398 -18.64 9.53 7.23
CA CYS A 398 -19.08 8.31 7.90
C CYS A 398 -17.89 7.56 8.53
N VAL A 399 -16.77 7.43 7.81
CA VAL A 399 -15.56 6.79 8.35
C VAL A 399 -14.97 7.56 9.53
N LEU A 400 -14.94 8.89 9.48
CA LEU A 400 -14.46 9.73 10.58
C LEU A 400 -15.41 9.72 11.79
N PHE A 401 -16.73 9.70 11.57
CA PHE A 401 -17.75 9.57 12.60
C PHE A 401 -17.67 8.20 13.30
N CYS A 402 -17.62 7.11 12.52
CA CYS A 402 -17.43 5.77 13.06
C CYS A 402 -16.09 5.64 13.78
N GLY A 403 -15.01 6.22 13.25
CA GLY A 403 -13.71 6.25 13.90
C GLY A 403 -13.74 6.94 15.25
N SER A 404 -14.37 8.12 15.34
CA SER A 404 -14.52 8.87 16.59
C SER A 404 -15.37 8.11 17.61
N SER A 405 -16.48 7.52 17.15
CA SER A 405 -17.39 6.71 17.98
C SER A 405 -16.71 5.45 18.54
N LEU A 406 -15.97 4.73 17.68
CA LEU A 406 -15.25 3.51 18.07
C LEU A 406 -14.04 3.82 18.94
N ALA A 407 -13.35 4.94 18.71
CA ALA A 407 -12.27 5.42 19.57
C ALA A 407 -12.81 5.78 20.96
N LEU A 408 -13.94 6.47 21.04
CA LEU A 408 -14.62 6.77 22.30
C LEU A 408 -15.04 5.47 23.01
N TYR A 409 -15.68 4.56 22.30
CA TYR A 409 -16.04 3.25 22.85
C TYR A 409 -14.83 2.47 23.39
N SER A 410 -13.71 2.45 22.67
CA SER A 410 -12.47 1.78 23.09
C SER A 410 -11.84 2.46 24.31
N LEU A 411 -11.90 3.79 24.40
CA LEU A 411 -11.39 4.54 25.53
C LEU A 411 -12.12 4.14 26.83
N TRP A 412 -13.44 3.99 26.78
CA TRP A 412 -14.27 3.66 27.95
C TRP A 412 -14.29 2.16 28.28
N THR A 413 -14.42 1.28 27.28
CA THR A 413 -14.60 -0.17 27.50
C THR A 413 -13.29 -0.96 27.54
N ARG A 414 -12.16 -0.32 27.24
CA ARG A 414 -10.83 -0.94 27.05
C ARG A 414 -10.76 -2.00 25.95
N LYS A 415 -11.84 -2.27 25.21
CA LYS A 415 -11.88 -3.23 24.10
C LYS A 415 -11.19 -2.65 22.86
N ARG A 416 -10.49 -3.51 22.11
CA ARG A 416 -9.83 -3.13 20.85
C ARG A 416 -10.88 -3.00 19.73
N SER A 417 -11.33 -1.77 19.46
CA SER A 417 -12.31 -1.48 18.39
C SER A 417 -11.67 -1.07 17.05
N PHE A 418 -10.36 -0.82 17.02
CA PHE A 418 -9.66 -0.30 15.82
C PHE A 418 -9.77 -1.25 14.62
N GLN A 419 -9.75 -2.55 14.86
CA GLN A 419 -9.95 -3.59 13.84
C GLN A 419 -11.32 -3.47 13.15
N ILE A 420 -12.37 -3.18 13.92
CA ILE A 420 -13.73 -2.97 13.39
C ILE A 420 -13.76 -1.73 12.50
N TRP A 421 -13.08 -0.66 12.91
CA TRP A 421 -12.98 0.56 12.11
C TRP A 421 -12.28 0.33 10.77
N ILE A 422 -11.19 -0.47 10.76
CA ILE A 422 -10.49 -0.87 9.52
C ILE A 422 -11.44 -1.65 8.58
N TYR A 423 -12.22 -2.59 9.11
CA TYR A 423 -13.18 -3.33 8.26
C TYR A 423 -14.28 -2.44 7.74
N LEU A 424 -14.85 -1.59 8.58
CA LEU A 424 -15.90 -0.67 8.17
C LEU A 424 -15.39 0.26 7.06
N SER A 425 -14.21 0.87 7.24
CA SER A 425 -13.64 1.79 6.25
C SER A 425 -13.30 1.07 4.94
N GLY A 426 -12.66 -0.10 5.01
CA GLY A 426 -12.25 -0.84 3.83
C GLY A 426 -13.43 -1.45 3.05
N ILE A 427 -14.36 -2.13 3.74
CA ILE A 427 -15.54 -2.72 3.10
C ILE A 427 -16.42 -1.63 2.50
N SER A 428 -16.68 -0.54 3.23
CA SER A 428 -17.48 0.56 2.68
C SER A 428 -16.82 1.23 1.49
N LEU A 429 -15.50 1.40 1.48
CA LEU A 429 -14.77 1.92 0.32
C LEU A 429 -14.93 1.01 -0.90
N ALA A 430 -14.81 -0.31 -0.71
CA ALA A 430 -15.01 -1.27 -1.78
C ALA A 430 -16.46 -1.26 -2.30
N LEU A 431 -17.46 -1.16 -1.41
CA LEU A 431 -18.87 -1.09 -1.81
C LEU A 431 -19.21 0.19 -2.58
N MET A 432 -18.52 1.29 -2.33
CA MET A 432 -18.71 2.55 -3.07
C MET A 432 -18.34 2.43 -4.55
N HIS A 433 -17.57 1.42 -4.94
CA HIS A 433 -17.31 1.10 -6.34
C HIS A 433 -18.53 0.49 -7.06
N LEU A 434 -19.59 0.10 -6.36
CA LEU A 434 -20.79 -0.46 -7.02
C LEU A 434 -21.65 0.60 -7.72
N TYR A 435 -21.36 1.90 -7.49
CA TYR A 435 -22.08 3.06 -8.03
C TYR A 435 -21.23 3.82 -9.05
#